data_AF-A0A832MLY8-F1
#
_entry.id   AF-A0A832MLY8-F1
#
_cell.length_a   1.000
_cell.length_b   1.000
_cell.length_c   1.000
_cell.angle_alpha   90.00
_cell.angle_beta   90.00
_cell.angle_gamma   90.00
#
_symmetry.space_group_name_H-M   'P 1'
#
loop_
_entity.id
_entity.type
_entity.pdbx_description
1 polymer ?
#
loop_
_entity_poly.entity_id
_entity_poly.type
_entity_poly.pdbx_seq_one_letter_code
_entity_poly.pdbx_strand_id
1 'polypeptide(L)' 'MLPLEKLFRISIYKTREELGFAAAFELVSILIEKLKTLEEVNVVFATGLSQVEFLDALVKIPFH' A
#
# COMPACT_ATOMS: atom_id res chain seq x y z
N MET A 1 13.16 -12.88 17.79
CA MET A 1 11.83 -12.23 17.82
C MET A 1 12.02 -10.74 17.61
N LEU A 2 11.33 -10.13 16.65
CA LEU A 2 11.28 -8.67 16.55
C LEU A 2 10.35 -8.14 17.66
N PRO A 3 10.71 -7.06 18.36
CA PRO A 3 9.84 -6.45 19.35
C PRO A 3 8.51 -6.04 18.70
N LEU A 4 7.40 -6.24 19.42
CA LEU A 4 6.02 -6.03 18.92
C LEU A 4 5.82 -4.61 18.35
N GLU A 5 6.53 -3.66 18.93
CA GLU A 5 6.57 -2.24 18.54
C GLU A 5 7.08 -2.00 17.12
N LYS A 6 7.84 -2.95 16.55
CA LYS A 6 8.28 -2.93 15.14
C LYS A 6 7.31 -3.64 14.19
N LEU A 7 6.31 -4.37 14.69
CA LEU A 7 5.41 -5.20 13.88
C LEU A 7 4.12 -4.48 13.49
N PHE A 8 3.77 -3.39 14.17
CA PHE A 8 2.50 -2.68 13.93
C PHE A 8 2.73 -1.18 13.79
N ARG A 9 2.43 -0.65 12.60
CA ARG A 9 2.37 0.78 12.34
C ARG A 9 0.90 1.19 12.27
N ILE A 10 0.51 2.15 13.11
CA ILE A 10 -0.83 2.76 13.06
C ILE A 10 -0.69 4.13 12.41
N SER A 11 -1.53 4.40 11.42
CA SER A 11 -1.62 5.71 10.77
C SER A 11 -3.09 6.14 10.72
N ILE A 12 -3.34 7.41 11.02
CA ILE A 12 -4.69 7.98 11.13
C ILE A 12 -4.83 9.03 10.01
N TYR A 13 -5.91 8.91 9.24
CA TYR A 13 -6.22 9.78 8.11
C TYR A 13 -7.56 10.47 8.33
N LYS A 14 -7.74 11.65 7.74
CA LYS A 14 -8.96 12.45 7.95
C LYS A 14 -10.11 11.94 7.08
N THR A 15 -9.82 11.46 5.87
CA THR A 15 -10.83 10.92 4.95
C THR A 15 -10.42 9.53 4.42
N ARG A 16 -11.37 8.82 3.80
CA ARG A 16 -11.10 7.51 3.18
C ARG A 16 -10.23 7.63 1.95
N GLU A 17 -10.36 8.73 1.20
CA GLU A 17 -9.55 9.04 0.03
C GLU A 17 -8.09 9.27 0.43
N GLU A 18 -7.84 10.02 1.51
CA GLU A 18 -6.49 10.19 2.07
C GLU A 18 -5.86 8.85 2.48
N LEU A 19 -6.64 8.00 3.16
CA LEU A 19 -6.22 6.65 3.55
C LEU A 19 -5.89 5.79 2.32
N GLY A 20 -6.79 5.77 1.33
CA GLY A 20 -6.64 4.99 0.11
C GLY A 20 -5.39 5.40 -0.68
N PHE A 21 -5.19 6.71 -0.85
CA PHE A 21 -4.00 7.26 -1.49
C PHE A 21 -2.71 6.90 -0.74
N ALA A 22 -2.68 7.08 0.58
CA ALA A 22 -1.49 6.78 1.36
C ALA A 22 -1.13 5.29 1.32
N ALA A 23 -2.12 4.40 1.41
CA ALA A 23 -1.91 2.96 1.27
C ALA A 23 -1.42 2.57 -0.13
N ALA A 24 -1.97 3.19 -1.19
CA ALA A 24 -1.54 2.95 -2.57
C ALA A 24 -0.09 3.40 -2.79
N PHE A 25 0.26 4.59 -2.28
CA PHE A 25 1.60 5.14 -2.39
C PHE A 25 2.64 4.29 -1.62
N GLU A 26 2.30 3.82 -0.42
CA GLU A 26 3.15 2.93 0.36
C GLU A 26 3.36 1.59 -0.35
N LEU A 27 2.30 0.99 -0.91
CA LEU A 27 2.43 -0.22 -1.72
C LEU A 27 3.36 -0.01 -2.92
N VAL A 28 3.13 1.04 -3.72
CA VAL A 28 3.97 1.33 -4.90
C VAL A 28 5.43 1.45 -4.50
N SER A 29 5.73 2.21 -3.45
CA SER A 29 7.10 2.36 -2.94
C SER A 29 7.74 1.02 -2.59
N ILE A 30 7.00 0.11 -1.93
CA ILE A 30 7.49 -1.23 -1.59
C ILE A 30 7.67 -2.09 -2.85
N LEU A 31 6.74 -2.04 -3.81
CA LEU A 31 6.83 -2.80 -5.05
C LEU A 31 8.05 -2.38 -5.86
N ILE A 32 8.33 -1.07 -5.97
CA ILE A 32 9.51 -0.54 -6.64
C ILE A 32 10.78 -1.11 -6.01
N GLU A 33 10.91 -1.05 -4.69
CA GLU A 33 12.10 -1.59 -4.00
C GLU A 33 12.22 -3.11 -4.16
N LYS A 34 11.12 -3.85 -4.15
CA LYS A 34 11.13 -5.31 -4.31
C LYS A 34 11.48 -5.73 -5.74
N LEU A 35 10.94 -5.05 -6.74
CA LEU A 35 11.16 -5.37 -8.16
C LEU A 35 12.56 -5.00 -8.65
N LYS A 36 13.36 -4.28 -7.85
CA LYS A 36 14.80 -4.12 -8.12
C LYS A 36 15.57 -5.44 -8.05
N THR A 37 15.07 -6.41 -7.28
CA THR A 37 15.77 -7.68 -7.03
C THR A 37 14.93 -8.92 -7.35
N LEU A 38 13.61 -8.76 -7.48
CA LEU A 38 12.67 -9.82 -7.83
C LEU A 38 12.12 -9.58 -9.24
N GLU A 39 11.97 -10.64 -10.02
CA GLU A 39 11.34 -10.56 -11.36
C GLU A 39 9.83 -10.28 -11.26
N GLU A 40 9.20 -10.81 -10.21
CA GLU A 40 7.77 -10.63 -9.95
C GLU A 40 7.47 -10.50 -8.45
N VAL A 41 6.35 -9.86 -8.13
CA VAL A 41 5.82 -9.78 -6.77
C VAL A 41 4.34 -10.15 -6.81
N ASN A 42 3.98 -11.19 -6.05
CA ASN A 42 2.59 -11.61 -5.91
C ASN A 42 1.89 -10.77 -4.84
N VAL A 43 0.76 -10.15 -5.19
CA VAL A 43 -0.03 -9.29 -4.31
C VAL A 43 -1.43 -9.88 -4.11
N VAL A 44 -1.86 -10.01 -2.86
CA VAL A 44 -3.21 -10.44 -2.51
C VAL A 44 -4.04 -9.22 -2.15
N PHE A 45 -5.01 -8.87 -2.99
CA PHE A 45 -5.96 -7.80 -2.70
C PHE A 45 -7.11 -8.33 -1.84
N ALA A 46 -7.34 -7.69 -0.70
CA ALA A 46 -8.52 -7.94 0.11
C ALA A 46 -9.73 -7.18 -0.47
N THR A 47 -10.94 -7.61 -0.09
CA THR A 47 -12.20 -6.95 -0.50
C THR A 47 -12.78 -6.11 0.63
N GLY A 48 -13.52 -5.05 0.28
CA GLY A 48 -14.20 -4.16 1.23
C GLY A 48 -14.35 -2.74 0.69
N LEU A 49 -15.25 -1.95 1.28
CA LEU A 49 -15.49 -0.57 0.83
C LEU A 49 -14.20 0.28 0.84
N SER A 50 -13.40 0.18 1.91
CA SER A 50 -12.13 0.92 2.03
C SER A 50 -11.03 0.48 1.07
N GLN A 51 -11.21 -0.65 0.36
CA GLN A 51 -10.28 -1.09 -0.69
C GLN A 51 -10.55 -0.38 -2.01
N VAL A 52 -11.75 0.17 -2.22
CA VAL A 52 -12.12 0.84 -3.47
C VAL A 52 -11.30 2.11 -3.65
N GLU A 53 -11.20 2.97 -2.62
CA GLU A 53 -10.42 4.20 -2.69
C GLU A 53 -8.92 3.91 -2.86
N PHE A 54 -8.44 2.82 -2.27
CA PHE A 54 -7.06 2.35 -2.45
C PHE A 54 -6.79 1.89 -3.90
N LEU A 55 -7.64 1.04 -4.47
CA LEU A 55 -7.47 0.54 -5.84
C LEU A 55 -7.62 1.67 -6.87
N ASP A 56 -8.58 2.57 -6.66
CA ASP A 56 -8.77 3.77 -7.49
C ASP A 56 -7.54 4.70 -7.41
N ALA A 57 -6.94 4.87 -6.23
CA ALA A 57 -5.69 5.62 -6.10
C ALA A 57 -4.51 4.90 -6.77
N LEU A 58 -4.41 3.58 -6.63
CA LEU A 58 -3.31 2.78 -7.17
C LEU A 58 -3.18 2.89 -8.69
N VAL A 59 -4.30 2.90 -9.42
CA VAL A 59 -4.29 3.05 -10.89
C VAL A 59 -3.95 4.47 -11.36
N LYS A 60 -3.94 5.46 -10.46
CA LYS A 60 -3.64 6.87 -10.76
C LYS A 60 -2.20 7.26 -10.43
N ILE A 61 -1.47 6.44 -9.68
CA ILE A 61 -0.08 6.72 -9.33
C ILE A 61 0.78 6.51 -10.58
N PRO A 62 1.44 7.55 -11.12
CA PRO A 62 2.35 7.37 -12.23
C PRO A 62 3.56 6.56 -11.76
N PHE A 63 3.87 5.51 -12.51
CA PHE A 63 5.09 4.72 -12.35
C PHE A 63 5.98 4.98 -13.56
N HIS A 64 7.23 5.39 -13.34
CA HIS A 64 8.23 5.70 -14.37
C HIS A 64 9.50 4.91 -14.08
#